data_AF-A0A3L7Q6Q3-F1
#
_entry.id   AF-A0A3L7Q6Q3-F1
#
_cell.length_a   1.000
_cell.length_b   1.000
_cell.length_c   1.000
_cell.angle_alpha   90.00
_cell.angle_beta   90.00
_cell.angle_gamma   90.00
#
_symmetry.space_group_name_H-M   'P 1'
#
loop_
_entity.id
_entity.type
_entity.pdbx_description
1 polymer ?
#
loop_
_entity_poly.entity_id
_entity_poly.type
_entity_poly.pdbx_seq_one_letter_code
_entity_poly.pdbx_strand_id
1 'polypeptide(L)'
;MARKQHKEQGFGSDSFLDVLANMVGILIILIVIVGMRVSRAPVFVPEATVEVLPAVPTVLDDPVELGPPQTLVWAVESPPLPLPPVKSKPLIPAPVAPLAPPQDLVDASTAVQTDLTALRAHSTETEEEAQSLARRVGQQEQSLAQTRRQLAAASIDHEAIAKTARLTEDERAKLQSDLVALETALREACQQAPQVKILKHTLTPVSQLVRGPELHFRLSGNRVSHVPIDTLVERLQAQIQRQREFLLSQEYYESSVGPLDGYRMEFVLERAPPTAVEELNYGVRMVKLEVTSWSIKPEQGMFEETTEQALRRGSHFLNTMETAGVGATLTFWVYPDSFELHRALQDYAQTQGWRVAARPLPDGVPIAGSPRGSKSLSQ
;
A
#
# COMPACT_ATOMS: atom_id res chain seq x y z
N MET A 1 -2.39 7.21 56.78
CA MET A 1 -1.61 7.31 55.54
C MET A 1 -2.57 7.58 54.38
N ALA A 2 -2.59 8.81 53.87
CA ALA A 2 -3.52 9.24 52.82
C ALA A 2 -2.81 9.18 51.46
N ARG A 3 -3.30 8.30 50.58
CA ARG A 3 -2.79 8.11 49.21
C ARG A 3 -3.38 9.20 48.32
N LYS A 4 -2.52 10.13 47.89
CA LYS A 4 -2.85 11.25 47.00
C LYS A 4 -3.18 10.69 45.60
N GLN A 5 -4.43 10.79 45.17
CA GLN A 5 -4.83 10.52 43.78
C GLN A 5 -4.28 11.63 42.89
N HIS A 6 -3.40 11.26 41.96
CA HIS A 6 -2.96 12.13 40.87
C HIS A 6 -4.09 12.18 39.85
N LYS A 7 -4.66 13.36 39.64
CA LYS A 7 -5.73 13.61 38.68
C LYS A 7 -5.05 13.78 37.32
N GLU A 8 -5.27 12.85 36.40
CA GLU A 8 -4.82 12.95 35.01
C GLU A 8 -5.44 14.22 34.40
N GLN A 9 -4.60 15.24 34.16
CA GLN A 9 -4.96 16.45 33.44
C GLN A 9 -4.88 16.19 31.93
N GLY A 10 -5.85 16.75 31.21
CA GLY A 10 -6.22 16.37 29.85
C GLY A 10 -5.13 16.55 28.80
N PHE A 11 -4.74 15.42 28.22
CA PHE A 11 -3.92 15.35 27.02
C PHE A 11 -4.87 15.18 25.82
N GLY A 12 -5.23 16.26 25.13
CA GLY A 12 -6.02 16.13 23.91
C GLY A 12 -6.71 17.38 23.35
N SER A 13 -7.01 18.41 24.15
CA SER A 13 -7.69 19.60 23.62
C SER A 13 -6.74 20.64 23.05
N ASP A 14 -5.55 20.83 23.64
CA ASP A 14 -4.64 21.93 23.31
C ASP A 14 -4.00 21.73 21.92
N SER A 15 -3.48 20.53 21.64
CA SER A 15 -2.89 20.21 20.34
C SER A 15 -3.91 20.16 19.19
N PHE A 16 -5.17 19.85 19.46
CA PHE A 16 -6.23 19.89 18.45
C PHE A 16 -6.63 21.34 18.11
N LEU A 17 -6.69 22.20 19.13
CA LEU A 17 -6.92 23.63 18.95
C LEU A 17 -5.77 24.28 18.16
N ASP A 18 -4.52 23.91 18.42
CA ASP A 18 -3.37 24.42 17.66
C ASP A 18 -3.42 24.03 16.17
N VAL A 19 -3.82 22.78 15.87
CA VAL A 19 -3.98 22.32 14.49
C VAL A 19 -5.15 23.02 13.79
N LEU A 20 -6.29 23.18 14.47
CA LEU A 20 -7.44 23.91 13.93
C LEU A 20 -7.12 25.39 13.71
N ALA A 21 -6.43 26.04 14.65
CA ALA A 21 -6.05 27.44 14.53
C ALA A 21 -5.13 27.67 13.33
N ASN A 22 -4.15 26.79 13.11
CA ASN A 22 -3.26 26.86 11.96
C ASN A 22 -4.02 26.62 10.63
N MET A 23 -4.95 25.65 10.60
CA MET A 23 -5.75 25.34 9.42
C MET A 23 -6.68 26.51 9.03
N VAL A 24 -7.37 27.10 10.02
CA VAL A 24 -8.24 28.26 9.82
C VAL A 24 -7.44 29.48 9.38
N GLY A 25 -6.25 29.69 9.95
CA GLY A 25 -5.34 30.79 9.58
C GLY A 25 -4.96 30.74 8.09
N ILE A 26 -4.56 29.57 7.59
CA ILE A 26 -4.24 29.37 6.17
C ILE A 26 -5.47 29.64 5.30
N LEU A 27 -6.65 29.17 5.71
CA LEU A 27 -7.90 29.35 4.95
C LEU A 27 -8.26 30.84 4.79
N ILE A 28 -8.14 31.63 5.86
CA ILE A 28 -8.43 33.07 5.84
C ILE A 28 -7.46 33.79 4.90
N ILE A 29 -6.17 33.48 4.97
CA ILE A 29 -5.15 34.07 4.08
C ILE A 29 -5.48 33.77 2.62
N LEU A 30 -5.88 32.54 2.28
CA LEU A 30 -6.26 32.16 0.93
C LEU A 30 -7.51 32.90 0.43
N ILE A 31 -8.54 33.04 1.25
CA ILE A 31 -9.76 33.79 0.91
C ILE A 31 -9.44 35.26 0.64
N VAL A 32 -8.60 35.88 1.47
CA VAL A 32 -8.17 37.28 1.28
C VAL A 32 -7.38 37.44 -0.01
N ILE A 33 -6.46 36.52 -0.32
CA ILE A 33 -5.67 36.55 -1.56
C ILE A 33 -6.57 36.41 -2.79
N VAL A 34 -7.55 35.50 -2.78
CA VAL A 34 -8.51 35.34 -3.88
C VAL A 34 -9.40 36.58 -4.01
N GLY A 35 -9.88 37.14 -2.90
CA GLY A 35 -10.66 38.39 -2.90
C GLY A 35 -9.89 39.56 -3.50
N MET A 36 -8.61 39.72 -3.13
CA MET A 36 -7.71 40.73 -3.71
C MET A 36 -7.45 40.50 -5.21
N ARG A 37 -7.47 39.24 -5.67
CA ARG A 37 -7.25 38.87 -7.07
C ARG A 37 -8.49 39.12 -7.93
N VAL A 38 -9.68 38.83 -7.42
CA VAL A 38 -10.97 39.10 -8.07
C VAL A 38 -11.23 40.60 -8.17
N SER A 39 -10.82 41.39 -7.17
CA SER A 39 -10.91 42.86 -7.17
C SER A 39 -10.09 43.55 -8.28
N ARG A 40 -9.16 42.83 -8.92
CA ARG A 40 -8.25 43.38 -9.96
C ARG A 40 -8.51 42.80 -11.36
N ALA A 41 -9.56 42.00 -11.55
CA ALA A 41 -9.89 41.41 -12.83
C ALA A 41 -10.84 42.32 -13.65
N PRO A 42 -10.52 42.66 -14.91
CA PRO A 42 -11.45 43.38 -15.78
C PRO A 42 -12.66 42.49 -16.12
N VAL A 43 -13.86 43.02 -15.86
CA VAL A 43 -15.14 42.35 -16.07
C VAL A 43 -15.34 42.10 -17.56
N PHE A 44 -15.33 40.83 -17.96
CA PHE A 44 -15.75 40.38 -19.29
C PHE A 44 -17.25 40.09 -19.21
N VAL A 45 -18.05 40.77 -20.04
CA VAL A 45 -19.51 40.55 -20.13
C VAL A 45 -19.76 39.55 -21.27
N PRO A 46 -20.21 38.31 -20.99
CA PRO A 46 -20.61 37.40 -22.04
C PRO A 46 -22.02 37.73 -22.52
N GLU A 47 -22.13 37.81 -23.84
CA GLU A 47 -23.30 38.05 -24.65
C GLU A 47 -24.35 36.93 -24.46
N ALA A 48 -25.62 37.32 -24.38
CA ALA A 48 -26.74 36.43 -24.13
C ALA A 48 -27.06 35.57 -25.36
N THR A 49 -26.92 34.25 -25.23
CA THR A 49 -27.48 33.27 -26.17
C THR A 49 -28.64 32.53 -25.50
N VAL A 50 -29.83 32.83 -26.01
CA VAL A 50 -31.09 32.11 -25.75
C VAL A 50 -30.99 30.73 -26.39
N GLU A 51 -31.20 29.67 -25.62
CA GLU A 51 -31.33 28.31 -26.18
C GLU A 51 -32.61 27.64 -25.65
N VAL A 52 -33.40 27.19 -26.62
CA VAL A 52 -34.78 26.72 -26.55
C VAL A 52 -34.79 25.20 -26.34
N LEU A 53 -35.61 24.70 -25.42
CA LEU A 53 -35.88 23.27 -25.21
C LEU A 53 -36.59 22.64 -26.43
N PRO A 54 -36.29 21.38 -26.76
CA PRO A 54 -37.35 20.51 -27.29
C PRO A 54 -37.43 19.11 -26.65
N ALA A 55 -38.55 18.48 -26.99
CA ALA A 55 -39.27 17.39 -26.31
C ALA A 55 -38.65 15.97 -26.40
N VAL A 56 -39.19 15.14 -25.50
CA VAL A 56 -39.03 13.70 -25.27
C VAL A 56 -39.55 12.84 -26.44
N PRO A 57 -38.95 11.67 -26.70
CA PRO A 57 -39.65 10.55 -27.33
C PRO A 57 -39.85 9.35 -26.37
N THR A 58 -41.10 8.89 -26.35
CA THR A 58 -41.67 7.73 -25.65
C THR A 58 -41.17 6.39 -26.22
N VAL A 59 -40.84 5.42 -25.36
CA VAL A 59 -40.63 4.01 -25.74
C VAL A 59 -41.70 3.17 -25.01
N LEU A 60 -42.50 2.43 -25.79
CA LEU A 60 -43.44 1.41 -25.32
C LEU A 60 -42.70 0.07 -25.23
N ASP A 61 -42.73 -0.57 -24.07
CA ASP A 61 -42.50 -2.01 -23.92
C ASP A 61 -43.23 -2.49 -22.66
N ASP A 62 -44.42 -3.08 -22.83
CA ASP A 62 -45.03 -3.96 -21.83
C ASP A 62 -45.58 -5.22 -22.53
N PRO A 63 -45.28 -6.43 -22.01
CA PRO A 63 -45.66 -7.70 -22.63
C PRO A 63 -47.12 -8.09 -22.35
N VAL A 64 -47.74 -8.69 -23.36
CA VAL A 64 -49.14 -9.15 -23.40
C VAL A 64 -49.38 -10.33 -22.45
N GLU A 65 -50.33 -10.15 -21.53
CA GLU A 65 -50.86 -11.17 -20.61
C GLU A 65 -51.92 -12.03 -21.33
N LEU A 66 -51.67 -13.34 -21.45
CA LEU A 66 -52.60 -14.32 -22.03
C LEU A 66 -53.61 -14.76 -20.97
N GLY A 67 -54.89 -14.40 -21.17
CA GLY A 67 -56.00 -14.82 -20.31
C GLY A 67 -56.36 -16.33 -20.43
N PRO A 68 -57.04 -16.90 -19.42
CA PRO A 68 -57.38 -18.32 -19.37
C PRO A 68 -58.49 -18.74 -20.38
N PRO A 69 -58.53 -20.02 -20.77
CA PRO A 69 -59.38 -20.52 -21.86
C PRO A 69 -60.88 -20.50 -21.53
N GLN A 70 -61.68 -20.03 -22.49
CA GLN A 70 -63.14 -20.02 -22.43
C GLN A 70 -63.73 -21.43 -22.67
N THR A 71 -64.58 -21.88 -21.75
CA THR A 71 -65.46 -23.04 -21.90
C THR A 71 -66.58 -22.76 -22.90
N LEU A 72 -66.60 -23.50 -24.01
CA LEU A 72 -67.72 -23.57 -24.96
C LEU A 72 -68.85 -24.44 -24.37
N VAL A 73 -69.95 -23.80 -24.01
CA VAL A 73 -71.20 -24.47 -23.64
C VAL A 73 -72.02 -24.66 -24.91
N TRP A 74 -72.30 -25.91 -25.30
CA TRP A 74 -73.27 -26.21 -26.34
C TRP A 74 -74.69 -26.15 -25.75
N ALA A 75 -75.45 -25.13 -26.15
CA ALA A 75 -76.89 -25.06 -25.90
C ALA A 75 -77.63 -25.95 -26.92
N VAL A 76 -78.24 -27.03 -26.45
CA VAL A 76 -79.18 -27.83 -27.24
C VAL A 76 -80.55 -27.15 -27.15
N GLU A 77 -80.89 -26.40 -28.19
CA GLU A 77 -82.22 -25.85 -28.41
C GLU A 77 -83.11 -26.97 -29.00
N SER A 78 -84.06 -27.46 -28.21
CA SER A 78 -85.08 -28.42 -28.64
C SER A 78 -86.38 -27.67 -28.96
N PRO A 79 -86.86 -27.65 -30.21
CA PRO A 79 -88.19 -27.12 -30.53
C PRO A 79 -89.28 -28.17 -30.20
N PRO A 80 -90.43 -27.79 -29.62
CA PRO A 80 -91.57 -28.66 -29.48
C PRO A 80 -92.46 -28.57 -30.73
N LEU A 81 -92.75 -29.69 -31.38
CA LEU A 81 -93.89 -29.81 -32.30
C LEU A 81 -94.74 -31.05 -31.96
N PRO A 82 -96.08 -30.93 -31.96
CA PRO A 82 -96.99 -31.95 -31.44
C PRO A 82 -97.43 -32.94 -32.53
N LEU A 83 -97.50 -34.23 -32.17
CA LEU A 83 -98.18 -35.25 -32.96
C LEU A 83 -99.63 -35.43 -32.46
N PRO A 84 -100.61 -35.64 -33.35
CA PRO A 84 -102.03 -35.73 -33.00
C PRO A 84 -102.38 -37.08 -32.32
N PRO A 85 -103.38 -37.11 -31.42
CA PRO A 85 -103.87 -38.37 -30.86
C PRO A 85 -104.77 -39.10 -31.87
N VAL A 86 -104.25 -40.17 -32.48
CA VAL A 86 -105.06 -41.14 -33.21
C VAL A 86 -105.77 -42.03 -32.18
N LYS A 87 -107.06 -41.75 -31.96
CA LYS A 87 -108.00 -42.67 -31.29
C LYS A 87 -108.32 -43.81 -32.25
N SER A 88 -107.51 -44.86 -32.26
CA SER A 88 -107.92 -46.18 -32.77
C SER A 88 -108.28 -47.05 -31.58
N LYS A 89 -109.57 -47.38 -31.47
CA LYS A 89 -110.14 -48.32 -30.52
C LYS A 89 -109.93 -49.72 -31.12
N PRO A 90 -109.04 -50.58 -30.60
CA PRO A 90 -108.97 -51.96 -31.08
C PRO A 90 -110.12 -52.72 -30.41
N LEU A 91 -110.95 -53.28 -31.29
CA LEU A 91 -112.03 -54.19 -31.01
C LEU A 91 -111.45 -55.41 -30.25
N ILE A 92 -111.74 -55.52 -28.96
CA ILE A 92 -111.43 -56.70 -28.15
C ILE A 92 -112.37 -57.82 -28.65
N PRO A 93 -111.87 -58.93 -29.23
CA PRO A 93 -112.71 -60.09 -29.47
C PRO A 93 -112.99 -60.79 -28.12
N ALA A 94 -114.15 -61.45 -28.04
CA ALA A 94 -114.66 -62.15 -26.88
C ALA A 94 -113.59 -63.02 -26.16
N PRO A 95 -113.63 -63.11 -24.81
CA PRO A 95 -112.71 -63.95 -24.07
C PRO A 95 -112.95 -65.42 -24.44
N VAL A 96 -112.05 -65.98 -25.23
CA VAL A 96 -111.91 -67.43 -25.34
C VAL A 96 -111.44 -67.89 -23.96
N ALA A 97 -112.14 -68.87 -23.37
CA ALA A 97 -111.78 -69.44 -22.08
C ALA A 97 -110.28 -69.82 -22.10
N PRO A 98 -109.47 -69.37 -21.13
CA PRO A 98 -108.07 -69.70 -21.11
C PRO A 98 -107.93 -71.21 -20.98
N LEU A 99 -107.46 -71.87 -22.04
CA LEU A 99 -106.86 -73.19 -21.94
C LEU A 99 -105.68 -73.01 -20.97
N ALA A 100 -105.80 -73.57 -19.77
CA ALA A 100 -104.71 -73.59 -18.82
C ALA A 100 -103.48 -74.21 -19.51
N PRO A 101 -102.32 -73.54 -19.54
CA PRO A 101 -101.12 -74.12 -20.12
C PRO A 101 -100.81 -75.46 -19.43
N PRO A 102 -100.29 -76.47 -20.16
CA PRO A 102 -99.90 -77.74 -19.56
C PRO A 102 -98.96 -77.51 -18.39
N GLN A 103 -99.29 -78.04 -17.21
CA GLN A 103 -98.57 -77.74 -15.96
C GLN A 103 -97.07 -78.05 -16.08
N ASP A 104 -96.70 -79.12 -16.78
CA ASP A 104 -95.31 -79.54 -17.01
C ASP A 104 -94.44 -78.46 -17.69
N LEU A 105 -94.99 -77.66 -18.61
CA LEU A 105 -94.25 -76.61 -19.30
C LEU A 105 -94.12 -75.34 -18.44
N VAL A 106 -95.09 -75.08 -17.57
CA VAL A 106 -95.03 -73.99 -16.58
C VAL A 106 -93.97 -74.32 -15.53
N ASP A 107 -93.92 -75.57 -15.07
CA ASP A 107 -92.91 -76.04 -14.12
C ASP A 107 -91.50 -76.02 -14.73
N ALA A 108 -91.35 -76.46 -15.98
CA ALA A 108 -90.06 -76.35 -16.69
C ALA A 108 -89.63 -74.89 -16.92
N SER A 109 -90.55 -73.99 -17.29
CA SER A 109 -90.25 -72.57 -17.46
C SER A 109 -89.87 -71.89 -16.15
N THR A 110 -90.52 -72.25 -15.04
CA THR A 110 -90.19 -71.69 -13.72
C THR A 110 -88.84 -72.21 -13.24
N ALA A 111 -88.53 -73.50 -13.43
CA ALA A 111 -87.20 -74.05 -13.14
C ALA A 111 -86.09 -73.30 -13.92
N VAL A 112 -86.26 -73.13 -15.24
CA VAL A 112 -85.30 -72.38 -16.08
C VAL A 112 -85.20 -70.91 -15.68
N GLN A 113 -86.31 -70.27 -15.30
CA GLN A 113 -86.28 -68.90 -14.78
C GLN A 113 -85.49 -68.82 -13.46
N THR A 114 -85.61 -69.82 -12.59
CA THR A 114 -84.90 -69.89 -11.31
C THR A 114 -83.40 -70.12 -11.53
N ASP A 115 -83.03 -70.98 -12.47
CA ASP A 115 -81.63 -71.17 -12.86
C ASP A 115 -81.03 -69.91 -13.50
N LEU A 116 -81.79 -69.22 -14.37
CA LEU A 116 -81.34 -67.96 -14.97
C LEU A 116 -81.15 -66.85 -13.94
N THR A 117 -82.00 -66.75 -12.92
CA THR A 117 -81.82 -65.77 -11.84
C THR A 117 -80.62 -66.12 -10.97
N ALA A 118 -80.42 -67.39 -10.64
CA ALA A 118 -79.24 -67.86 -9.91
C ALA A 118 -77.94 -67.57 -10.69
N LEU A 119 -77.91 -67.88 -11.99
CA LEU A 119 -76.74 -67.63 -12.85
C LEU A 119 -76.45 -66.14 -13.01
N ARG A 120 -77.50 -65.30 -13.13
CA ARG A 120 -77.35 -63.83 -13.14
C ARG A 120 -76.78 -63.31 -11.83
N ALA A 121 -77.27 -63.80 -10.69
CA ALA A 121 -76.76 -63.41 -9.37
C ALA A 121 -75.28 -63.78 -9.21
N HIS A 122 -74.88 -64.97 -9.67
CA HIS A 122 -73.47 -65.39 -9.64
C HIS A 122 -72.59 -64.55 -10.57
N SER A 123 -73.06 -64.23 -11.78
CA SER A 123 -72.34 -63.33 -12.68
C SER A 123 -72.12 -61.96 -12.06
N THR A 124 -73.14 -61.39 -11.40
CA THR A 124 -72.99 -60.09 -10.72
C THR A 124 -72.00 -60.15 -9.56
N GLU A 125 -72.00 -61.24 -8.78
CA GLU A 125 -71.03 -61.45 -7.70
C GLU A 125 -69.59 -61.52 -8.24
N THR A 126 -69.35 -62.29 -9.30
CA THR A 126 -68.02 -62.37 -9.92
C THR A 126 -67.57 -61.04 -10.54
N GLU A 127 -68.49 -60.25 -11.10
CA GLU A 127 -68.20 -58.93 -11.64
C GLU A 127 -67.83 -57.95 -10.51
N GLU A 128 -68.53 -57.99 -9.38
CA GLU A 128 -68.22 -57.20 -8.19
C GLU A 128 -66.86 -57.57 -7.59
N GLU A 129 -66.55 -58.87 -7.50
CA GLU A 129 -65.24 -59.36 -7.08
C GLU A 129 -64.13 -58.87 -8.01
N ALA A 130 -64.31 -59.01 -9.32
CA ALA A 130 -63.36 -58.56 -10.34
C ALA A 130 -63.12 -57.04 -10.26
N GLN A 131 -64.19 -56.25 -10.07
CA GLN A 131 -64.08 -54.80 -9.87
C GLN A 131 -63.34 -54.46 -8.56
N SER A 132 -63.58 -55.19 -7.48
CA SER A 132 -62.88 -54.98 -6.20
C SER A 132 -61.38 -55.30 -6.31
N LEU A 133 -61.03 -56.38 -7.02
CA LEU A 133 -59.65 -56.77 -7.33
C LEU A 133 -58.97 -55.73 -8.22
N ALA A 134 -59.64 -55.26 -9.28
CA ALA A 134 -59.12 -54.20 -10.14
C ALA A 134 -58.84 -52.90 -9.37
N ARG A 135 -59.73 -52.51 -8.45
CA ARG A 135 -59.51 -51.34 -7.57
C ARG A 135 -58.30 -51.56 -6.65
N ARG A 136 -58.13 -52.76 -6.07
CA ARG A 136 -56.98 -53.09 -5.22
C ARG A 136 -55.66 -53.07 -5.99
N VAL A 137 -55.63 -53.65 -7.20
CA VAL A 137 -54.45 -53.61 -8.07
C VAL A 137 -54.10 -52.18 -8.43
N GLY A 138 -55.08 -51.37 -8.86
CA GLY A 138 -54.87 -49.95 -9.16
C GLY A 138 -54.34 -49.15 -7.96
N GLN A 139 -54.85 -49.39 -6.75
CA GLN A 139 -54.33 -48.78 -5.53
C GLN A 139 -52.88 -49.21 -5.22
N GLN A 140 -52.56 -50.49 -5.41
CA GLN A 140 -51.20 -51.01 -5.22
C GLN A 140 -50.22 -50.44 -6.26
N GLU A 141 -50.62 -50.32 -7.52
CA GLU A 141 -49.81 -49.71 -8.58
C GLU A 141 -49.53 -48.23 -8.30
N GLN A 142 -50.54 -47.49 -7.85
CA GLN A 142 -50.37 -46.09 -7.43
C GLN A 142 -49.41 -45.97 -6.24
N SER A 143 -49.55 -46.83 -5.23
CA SER A 143 -48.64 -46.87 -4.08
C SER A 143 -47.20 -47.18 -4.52
N LEU A 144 -47.00 -48.19 -5.37
CA LEU A 144 -45.68 -48.53 -5.91
C LEU A 144 -45.08 -47.39 -6.74
N ALA A 145 -45.89 -46.72 -7.57
CA ALA A 145 -45.44 -45.56 -8.33
C ALA A 145 -45.00 -44.41 -7.42
N GLN A 146 -45.75 -44.16 -6.34
CA GLN A 146 -45.40 -43.14 -5.35
C GLN A 146 -44.10 -43.50 -4.61
N THR A 147 -43.96 -44.74 -4.13
CA THR A 147 -42.72 -45.19 -3.46
C THR A 147 -41.52 -45.13 -4.40
N ARG A 148 -41.68 -45.51 -5.68
CA ARG A 148 -40.61 -45.38 -6.68
C ARG A 148 -40.18 -43.94 -6.89
N ARG A 149 -41.14 -43.00 -6.96
CA ARG A 149 -40.84 -41.56 -7.07
C ARG A 149 -40.11 -41.05 -5.84
N GLN A 150 -40.54 -41.45 -4.64
CA GLN A 150 -39.88 -41.08 -3.38
C GLN A 150 -38.44 -41.62 -3.31
N LEU A 151 -38.22 -42.87 -3.73
CA LEU A 151 -36.89 -43.48 -3.73
C LEU A 151 -35.96 -42.82 -4.76
N ALA A 152 -36.49 -42.49 -5.94
CA ALA A 152 -35.75 -41.73 -6.94
C ALA A 152 -35.37 -40.33 -6.43
N ALA A 153 -36.30 -39.60 -5.81
CA ALA A 153 -36.02 -38.30 -5.20
C ALA A 153 -34.94 -38.41 -4.10
N ALA A 154 -35.09 -39.37 -3.18
CA ALA A 154 -34.13 -39.60 -2.11
C ALA A 154 -32.73 -39.97 -2.65
N SER A 155 -32.65 -40.71 -3.76
CA SER A 155 -31.36 -41.05 -4.39
C SER A 155 -30.65 -39.82 -4.97
N ILE A 156 -31.40 -38.89 -5.56
CA ILE A 156 -30.88 -37.63 -6.10
C ILE A 156 -30.38 -36.75 -4.95
N ASP A 157 -31.17 -36.62 -3.88
CA ASP A 157 -30.79 -35.87 -2.69
C ASP A 157 -29.53 -36.44 -2.04
N HIS A 158 -29.44 -37.77 -1.91
CA HIS A 158 -28.26 -38.43 -1.38
C HIS A 158 -27.02 -38.20 -2.26
N GLU A 159 -27.15 -38.24 -3.58
CA GLU A 159 -26.04 -37.96 -4.49
C GLU A 159 -25.59 -36.49 -4.38
N ALA A 160 -26.53 -35.55 -4.26
CA ALA A 160 -26.23 -34.13 -4.06
C ALA A 160 -25.48 -33.90 -2.73
N ILE A 161 -25.96 -34.51 -1.64
CA ILE A 161 -25.31 -34.45 -0.32
C ILE A 161 -23.91 -35.09 -0.36
N ALA A 162 -23.76 -36.24 -1.04
CA ALA A 162 -22.47 -36.90 -1.17
C ALA A 162 -21.46 -36.04 -1.96
N LYS A 163 -21.92 -35.31 -3.00
CA LYS A 163 -21.07 -34.38 -3.75
C LYS A 163 -20.64 -33.19 -2.90
N THR A 164 -21.55 -32.58 -2.15
CA THR A 164 -21.21 -31.45 -1.28
C THR A 164 -20.28 -31.88 -0.14
N ALA A 165 -20.52 -33.05 0.46
CA ALA A 165 -19.62 -33.65 1.44
C ALA A 165 -18.19 -33.83 0.90
N ARG A 166 -18.04 -34.36 -0.32
CA ARG A 166 -16.71 -34.50 -0.96
C ARG A 166 -16.02 -33.16 -1.21
N LEU A 167 -16.74 -32.17 -1.73
CA LEU A 167 -16.18 -30.83 -1.98
C LEU A 167 -15.70 -30.18 -0.67
N THR A 168 -16.53 -30.25 0.38
CA THR A 168 -16.14 -29.70 1.70
C THR A 168 -14.97 -30.46 2.33
N GLU A 169 -14.85 -31.76 2.10
CA GLU A 169 -13.71 -32.55 2.58
C GLU A 169 -12.41 -32.18 1.85
N ASP A 170 -12.47 -31.95 0.54
CA ASP A 170 -11.34 -31.47 -0.27
C ASP A 170 -10.90 -30.05 0.13
N GLU A 171 -11.86 -29.13 0.34
CA GLU A 171 -11.58 -27.78 0.85
C GLU A 171 -10.93 -27.81 2.23
N ARG A 172 -11.44 -28.65 3.12
CA ARG A 172 -10.87 -28.86 4.45
C ARG A 172 -9.44 -29.42 4.38
N ALA A 173 -9.18 -30.37 3.49
CA ALA A 173 -7.84 -30.92 3.28
C ALA A 173 -6.86 -29.86 2.77
N LYS A 174 -7.28 -28.99 1.84
CA LYS A 174 -6.47 -27.84 1.39
C LYS A 174 -6.15 -26.88 2.53
N LEU A 175 -7.16 -26.44 3.28
CA LEU A 175 -6.97 -25.53 4.40
C LEU A 175 -6.04 -26.11 5.47
N GLN A 176 -6.11 -27.42 5.73
CA GLN A 176 -5.18 -28.09 6.64
C GLN A 176 -3.74 -28.07 6.12
N SER A 177 -3.53 -28.32 4.82
CA SER A 177 -2.21 -28.21 4.19
C SER A 177 -1.67 -26.77 4.28
N ASP A 178 -2.52 -25.77 4.00
CA ASP A 178 -2.14 -24.35 4.05
C ASP A 178 -1.78 -23.92 5.47
N LEU A 179 -2.52 -24.38 6.48
CA LEU A 179 -2.20 -24.12 7.89
C LEU A 179 -0.83 -24.70 8.27
N VAL A 180 -0.54 -25.94 7.87
CA VAL A 180 0.77 -26.57 8.13
C VAL A 180 1.88 -25.78 7.44
N ALA A 181 1.69 -25.38 6.17
CA ALA A 181 2.65 -24.58 5.42
C ALA A 181 2.90 -23.21 6.08
N LEU A 182 1.84 -22.54 6.54
CA LEU A 182 1.94 -21.25 7.22
C LEU A 182 2.64 -21.39 8.57
N GLU A 183 2.34 -22.43 9.34
CA GLU A 183 3.06 -22.71 10.59
C GLU A 183 4.55 -22.95 10.37
N THR A 184 4.92 -23.71 9.34
CA THR A 184 6.33 -23.90 8.99
C THR A 184 7.00 -22.60 8.57
N ALA A 185 6.36 -21.80 7.72
CA ALA A 185 6.87 -20.50 7.31
C ALA A 185 7.03 -19.54 8.49
N LEU A 186 6.09 -19.56 9.44
CA LEU A 186 6.14 -18.73 10.65
C LEU A 186 7.26 -19.17 11.58
N ARG A 187 7.49 -20.49 11.75
CA ARG A 187 8.66 -20.99 12.50
C ARG A 187 9.97 -20.57 11.84
N GLU A 188 10.08 -20.68 10.53
CA GLU A 188 11.28 -20.26 9.78
C GLU A 188 11.52 -18.75 9.91
N ALA A 189 10.48 -17.93 9.75
CA ALA A 189 10.54 -16.48 9.92
C ALA A 189 10.88 -16.07 11.36
N CYS A 190 10.39 -16.78 12.37
CA CYS A 190 10.76 -16.53 13.76
C CYS A 190 12.19 -16.97 14.09
N GLN A 191 12.71 -18.02 13.46
CA GLN A 191 14.10 -18.46 13.61
C GLN A 191 15.08 -17.52 12.89
N GLN A 192 14.67 -16.95 11.76
CA GLN A 192 15.36 -15.84 11.10
C GLN A 192 15.06 -14.54 11.86
N ALA A 193 15.69 -14.38 13.02
CA ALA A 193 15.69 -13.09 13.70
C ALA A 193 16.08 -12.00 12.69
N PRO A 194 15.22 -10.98 12.45
CA PRO A 194 15.59 -9.90 11.55
C PRO A 194 16.92 -9.34 12.05
N GLN A 195 17.88 -9.17 11.15
CA GLN A 195 19.14 -8.53 11.50
C GLN A 195 18.80 -7.08 11.87
N VAL A 196 18.49 -6.84 13.15
CA VAL A 196 18.16 -5.51 13.67
C VAL A 196 19.46 -4.72 13.63
N LYS A 197 19.71 -4.06 12.50
CA LYS A 197 20.73 -3.03 12.39
C LYS A 197 20.19 -1.84 13.17
N ILE A 198 20.54 -1.77 14.46
CA ILE A 198 20.20 -0.65 15.33
C ILE A 198 20.74 0.62 14.67
N LEU A 199 19.86 1.37 14.01
CA LEU A 199 20.17 2.69 13.51
C LEU A 199 20.25 3.60 14.74
N LYS A 200 21.48 3.83 15.21
CA LYS A 200 21.76 4.87 16.20
C LYS A 200 21.30 6.20 15.58
N HIS A 201 20.17 6.72 16.04
CA HIS A 201 19.77 8.08 15.69
C HIS A 201 20.64 9.02 16.53
N THR A 202 21.62 9.67 15.91
CA THR A 202 22.22 10.88 16.47
C THR A 202 21.44 12.04 15.86
N LEU A 203 21.08 13.05 16.68
CA LEU A 203 20.48 14.28 16.18
C LEU A 203 21.31 14.79 15.00
N THR A 204 20.65 15.17 13.90
CA THR A 204 21.33 15.71 12.71
C THR A 204 22.05 16.99 13.13
N PRO A 205 23.39 17.02 13.15
CA PRO A 205 24.10 18.19 13.65
C PRO A 205 23.97 19.33 12.63
N VAL A 206 23.57 20.50 13.11
CA VAL A 206 23.43 21.70 12.30
C VAL A 206 24.83 22.27 12.09
N SER A 207 25.32 22.23 10.84
CA SER A 207 26.63 22.76 10.49
C SER A 207 26.71 24.27 10.82
N GLN A 208 27.59 24.63 11.75
CA GLN A 208 27.91 26.03 12.06
C GLN A 208 29.24 26.41 11.40
N LEU A 209 29.33 27.66 10.92
CA LEU A 209 30.56 28.20 10.37
C LEU A 209 31.62 28.30 11.46
N VAL A 210 32.78 27.66 11.25
CA VAL A 210 33.87 27.66 12.22
C VAL A 210 34.39 29.08 12.43
N ARG A 211 34.33 29.54 13.68
CA ARG A 211 34.98 30.77 14.16
C ARG A 211 35.92 30.38 15.30
N GLY A 212 37.21 30.24 15.02
CA GLY A 212 38.23 29.85 15.99
C GLY A 212 39.47 29.23 15.33
N PRO A 213 40.50 28.87 16.11
CA PRO A 213 41.64 28.11 15.59
C PRO A 213 41.19 26.73 15.07
N GLU A 214 41.71 26.34 13.91
CA GLU A 214 41.40 25.05 13.27
C GLU A 214 42.63 24.13 13.35
N LEU A 215 42.47 22.94 13.91
CA LEU A 215 43.50 21.91 13.83
C LEU A 215 43.20 21.00 12.65
N HIS A 216 44.18 20.82 11.78
CA HIS A 216 44.02 20.04 10.58
C HIS A 216 44.64 18.66 10.71
N PHE A 217 43.88 17.64 10.34
CA PHE A 217 44.33 16.24 10.34
C PHE A 217 44.06 15.61 8.97
N ARG A 218 45.01 14.83 8.48
CA ARG A 218 44.89 14.04 7.24
C ARG A 218 44.62 12.59 7.59
N LEU A 219 43.58 12.01 6.99
CA LEU A 219 43.15 10.63 7.20
C LEU A 219 43.28 9.85 5.90
N SER A 220 44.37 9.10 5.75
CA SER A 220 44.71 8.33 4.55
C SER A 220 45.32 6.99 4.97
N GLY A 221 45.05 5.92 4.22
CA GLY A 221 45.56 4.58 4.49
C GLY A 221 45.11 4.02 5.84
N ASN A 222 43.95 4.43 6.34
CA ASN A 222 43.46 4.12 7.70
C ASN A 222 44.44 4.58 8.80
N ARG A 223 45.11 5.71 8.56
CA ARG A 223 46.03 6.36 9.50
C ARG A 223 45.70 7.85 9.61
N VAL A 224 45.94 8.43 10.78
CA VAL A 224 45.80 9.86 11.05
C VAL A 224 47.16 10.51 11.20
N SER A 225 47.32 11.68 10.60
CA SER A 225 48.50 12.53 10.75
C SER A 225 48.09 14.01 10.91
N HIS A 226 48.84 14.74 11.73
CA HIS A 226 48.62 16.17 11.94
C HIS A 226 49.21 16.98 10.79
N VAL A 227 48.47 17.95 10.25
CA VAL A 227 48.92 18.83 9.17
C VAL A 227 49.10 20.25 9.72
N PRO A 228 50.34 20.75 9.88
CA PRO A 228 50.61 22.06 10.46
C PRO A 228 50.39 23.20 9.44
N ILE A 229 49.14 23.41 8.99
CA ILE A 229 48.81 24.43 7.98
C ILE A 229 49.15 25.84 8.48
N ASP A 230 48.77 26.18 9.71
CA ASP A 230 49.02 27.53 10.27
C ASP A 230 50.52 27.85 10.30
N THR A 231 51.34 26.91 10.77
CA THR A 231 52.78 27.10 10.84
C THR A 231 53.45 27.16 9.46
N LEU A 232 52.91 26.43 8.47
CA LEU A 232 53.36 26.52 7.08
C LEU A 232 53.01 27.89 6.46
N VAL A 233 51.81 28.41 6.75
CA VAL A 233 51.37 29.74 6.30
C VAL A 233 52.21 30.85 6.94
N GLU A 234 52.52 30.76 8.24
CA GLU A 234 53.41 31.70 8.92
C GLU A 234 54.81 31.73 8.29
N ARG A 235 55.39 30.55 7.99
CA ARG A 235 56.69 30.44 7.31
C ARG A 235 56.64 31.02 5.89
N LEU A 236 55.55 30.76 5.15
CA LEU A 236 55.31 31.35 3.85
C LEU A 236 55.25 32.88 3.92
N GLN A 237 54.49 33.43 4.86
CA GLN A 237 54.38 34.88 5.04
C GLN A 237 55.74 35.51 5.35
N ALA A 238 56.54 34.88 6.21
CA ALA A 238 57.90 35.33 6.50
C ALA A 238 58.86 35.21 5.29
N GLN A 239 58.66 34.23 4.41
CA GLN A 239 59.43 34.10 3.17
C GLN A 239 59.03 35.17 2.14
N ILE A 240 57.73 35.41 1.95
CA ILE A 240 57.21 36.48 1.07
C ILE A 240 57.69 37.85 1.54
N GLN A 241 57.66 38.13 2.85
CA GLN A 241 58.14 39.41 3.39
C GLN A 241 59.62 39.63 3.11
N ARG A 242 60.47 38.59 3.24
CA ARG A 242 61.91 38.68 2.97
C ARG A 242 62.24 38.83 1.49
N GLN A 243 61.44 38.22 0.61
CA GLN A 243 61.68 38.24 -0.83
C GLN A 243 60.80 39.23 -1.58
N ARG A 244 60.07 40.11 -0.87
CA ARG A 244 59.06 41.01 -1.46
C ARG A 244 59.60 41.84 -2.61
N GLU A 245 60.80 42.41 -2.47
CA GLU A 245 61.44 43.25 -3.49
C GLU A 245 61.73 42.46 -4.78
N PHE A 246 62.18 41.21 -4.65
CA PHE A 246 62.42 40.30 -5.78
C PHE A 246 61.11 39.85 -6.42
N LEU A 247 60.11 39.50 -5.61
CA LEU A 247 58.81 39.00 -6.07
C LEU A 247 58.00 40.07 -6.84
N LEU A 248 58.22 41.36 -6.57
CA LEU A 248 57.61 42.44 -7.35
C LEU A 248 58.12 42.53 -8.80
N SER A 249 59.29 41.95 -9.09
CA SER A 249 59.88 41.96 -10.43
C SER A 249 59.30 40.87 -11.35
N GLN A 250 58.67 39.83 -10.80
CA GLN A 250 58.12 38.71 -11.55
C GLN A 250 56.59 38.71 -11.51
N GLU A 251 55.94 38.38 -12.62
CA GLU A 251 54.47 38.29 -12.69
C GLU A 251 53.93 36.98 -12.11
N TYR A 252 54.72 35.92 -12.22
CA TYR A 252 54.41 34.56 -11.78
C TYR A 252 55.60 33.99 -11.01
N TYR A 253 55.36 33.48 -9.80
CA TYR A 253 56.40 32.85 -8.99
C TYR A 253 55.87 31.61 -8.29
N GLU A 254 56.47 30.47 -8.60
CA GLU A 254 56.20 29.18 -7.95
C GLU A 254 57.35 28.85 -6.99
N SER A 255 57.00 28.47 -5.76
CA SER A 255 58.00 28.05 -4.78
C SER A 255 57.40 27.09 -3.76
N SER A 256 58.26 26.57 -2.87
CA SER A 256 57.85 25.64 -1.82
C SER A 256 58.41 26.04 -0.46
N VAL A 257 57.65 25.71 0.58
CA VAL A 257 57.98 25.91 2.00
C VAL A 257 57.87 24.56 2.71
N GLY A 258 58.92 24.14 3.39
CA GLY A 258 58.95 22.87 4.13
C GLY A 258 60.28 22.14 3.98
N PRO A 259 60.43 20.93 4.56
CA PRO A 259 59.38 20.14 5.22
C PRO A 259 59.11 20.54 6.69
N LEU A 260 57.84 20.45 7.12
CA LEU A 260 57.41 20.57 8.53
C LEU A 260 56.44 19.42 8.85
N ASP A 261 56.72 18.64 9.90
CA ASP A 261 55.99 17.40 10.26
C ASP A 261 55.78 16.41 9.10
N GLY A 262 56.72 16.37 8.15
CA GLY A 262 56.60 15.54 6.94
C GLY A 262 55.68 16.12 5.88
N TYR A 263 55.40 17.43 5.91
CA TYR A 263 54.62 18.13 4.88
C TYR A 263 55.41 19.23 4.21
N ARG A 264 55.26 19.31 2.89
CA ARG A 264 55.78 20.40 2.07
C ARG A 264 54.62 21.15 1.44
N MET A 265 54.64 22.48 1.54
CA MET A 265 53.66 23.34 0.90
C MET A 265 54.26 23.95 -0.35
N GLU A 266 53.66 23.68 -1.51
CA GLU A 266 53.92 24.37 -2.77
C GLU A 266 52.91 25.50 -2.94
N PHE A 267 53.35 26.64 -3.45
CA PHE A 267 52.50 27.80 -3.63
C PHE A 267 52.86 28.58 -4.88
N VAL A 268 51.86 29.26 -5.43
CA VAL A 268 51.98 30.13 -6.58
C VAL A 268 51.58 31.54 -6.18
N LEU A 269 52.45 32.50 -6.46
CA LEU A 269 52.21 33.94 -6.29
C LEU A 269 51.96 34.59 -7.63
N GLU A 270 50.96 35.46 -7.66
CA GLU A 270 50.69 36.32 -8.81
C GLU A 270 50.55 37.77 -8.35
N ARG A 271 50.89 38.70 -9.24
CA ARG A 271 50.69 40.13 -9.01
C ARG A 271 49.22 40.47 -9.27
N ALA A 272 48.49 40.82 -8.21
CA ALA A 272 47.12 41.27 -8.30
C ALA A 272 47.06 42.80 -8.45
N PRO A 273 46.22 43.33 -9.37
CA PRO A 273 45.93 44.76 -9.39
C PRO A 273 45.23 45.17 -8.09
N PRO A 274 45.45 46.41 -7.61
CA PRO A 274 44.78 46.90 -6.41
C PRO A 274 43.25 46.92 -6.61
N THR A 275 42.52 46.63 -5.55
CA THR A 275 41.05 46.73 -5.58
C THR A 275 40.62 48.20 -5.61
N ALA A 276 39.48 48.55 -6.20
CA ALA A 276 39.00 49.96 -6.29
C ALA A 276 38.97 50.72 -4.95
N VAL A 277 38.73 50.01 -3.83
CA VAL A 277 38.79 50.59 -2.47
C VAL A 277 40.22 50.84 -2.00
N GLU A 278 41.16 49.97 -2.38
CA GLU A 278 42.58 50.08 -2.03
C GLU A 278 43.29 51.16 -2.87
N GLU A 279 42.92 51.33 -4.14
CA GLU A 279 43.39 52.43 -5.01
C GLU A 279 43.07 53.80 -4.41
N LEU A 280 41.87 53.94 -3.82
CA LEU A 280 41.44 55.17 -3.15
C LEU A 280 42.26 55.48 -1.89
N ASN A 281 42.66 54.47 -1.13
CA ASN A 281 43.33 54.63 0.17
C ASN A 281 44.85 54.81 0.05
N TYR A 282 45.50 54.17 -0.92
CA TYR A 282 46.97 54.08 -1.00
C TYR A 282 47.57 54.56 -2.33
N GLY A 283 46.74 54.95 -3.31
CA GLY A 283 47.16 55.49 -4.61
C GLY A 283 47.52 54.43 -5.67
N VAL A 284 47.60 54.86 -6.95
CA VAL A 284 47.70 54.04 -8.18
C VAL A 284 49.00 53.22 -8.30
N ARG A 285 49.94 53.31 -7.36
CA ARG A 285 51.28 52.71 -7.47
C ARG A 285 51.54 51.47 -6.61
N MET A 286 50.53 50.95 -5.92
CA MET A 286 50.68 49.73 -5.12
C MET A 286 50.42 48.48 -5.97
N VAL A 287 51.43 47.61 -6.06
CA VAL A 287 51.28 46.25 -6.57
C VAL A 287 51.11 45.32 -5.37
N LYS A 288 50.03 44.53 -5.37
CA LYS A 288 49.77 43.51 -4.34
C LYS A 288 50.25 42.16 -4.85
N LEU A 289 50.93 41.41 -3.99
CA LEU A 289 51.20 40.00 -4.23
C LEU A 289 50.08 39.22 -3.56
N GLU A 290 49.35 38.42 -4.35
CA GLU A 290 48.32 37.52 -3.86
C GLU A 290 48.79 36.08 -4.08
N VAL A 291 48.54 35.20 -3.10
CA VAL A 291 48.77 33.77 -3.27
C VAL A 291 47.58 33.24 -4.06
N THR A 292 47.77 32.73 -5.29
CA THR A 292 46.64 32.26 -6.10
C THR A 292 46.20 30.87 -5.66
N SER A 293 47.17 29.97 -5.42
CA SER A 293 46.92 28.63 -4.92
C SER A 293 48.09 28.13 -4.08
N TRP A 294 47.78 27.29 -3.11
CA TRP A 294 48.76 26.49 -2.38
C TRP A 294 48.29 25.05 -2.31
N SER A 295 49.25 24.11 -2.34
CA SER A 295 49.01 22.69 -2.18
C SER A 295 50.02 22.09 -1.20
N ILE A 296 49.54 21.24 -0.31
CA ILE A 296 50.35 20.56 0.69
C ILE A 296 50.49 19.12 0.26
N LYS A 297 51.74 18.72 0.00
CA LYS A 297 52.12 17.35 -0.35
C LYS A 297 52.75 16.66 0.87
N PRO A 298 52.35 15.42 1.16
CA PRO A 298 53.05 14.61 2.14
C PRO A 298 54.43 14.22 1.62
N GLU A 299 55.43 14.25 2.49
CA GLU A 299 56.82 13.85 2.25
C GLU A 299 57.19 12.68 3.19
N GLN A 300 58.29 11.99 2.91
CA GLN A 300 58.72 10.86 3.75
C GLN A 300 59.08 11.36 5.16
N GLY A 301 58.59 10.65 6.20
CA GLY A 301 58.86 10.99 7.61
C GLY A 301 57.71 11.67 8.36
N MET A 302 56.49 11.68 7.79
CA MET A 302 55.28 12.08 8.52
C MET A 302 54.95 11.09 9.65
N PHE A 303 54.42 11.60 10.75
CA PHE A 303 53.92 10.79 11.85
C PHE A 303 52.49 10.33 11.55
N GLU A 304 52.33 9.02 11.41
CA GLU A 304 51.04 8.38 11.12
C GLU A 304 50.66 7.41 12.23
N GLU A 305 49.48 7.61 12.79
CA GLU A 305 48.93 6.76 13.86
C GLU A 305 47.71 5.99 13.35
N THR A 306 47.58 4.73 13.73
CA THR A 306 46.32 3.97 13.55
C THR A 306 45.27 4.45 14.54
N THR A 307 43.99 4.12 14.33
CA THR A 307 42.90 4.48 15.28
C THR A 307 43.21 4.06 16.72
N GLU A 308 43.74 2.85 16.90
CA GLU A 308 44.08 2.30 18.21
C GLU A 308 45.27 3.00 18.86
N GLN A 309 46.17 3.57 18.08
CA GLN A 309 47.31 4.35 18.57
C GLN A 309 46.89 5.79 18.88
N ALA A 310 46.12 6.41 17.99
CA ALA A 310 45.63 7.78 18.13
C ALA A 310 44.76 7.97 19.39
N LEU A 311 44.02 6.93 19.82
CA LEU A 311 43.19 6.97 21.03
C LEU A 311 43.94 6.60 22.32
N ARG A 312 45.21 6.17 22.25
CA ARG A 312 46.01 5.89 23.45
C ARG A 312 46.46 7.18 24.10
N ARG A 313 46.49 7.19 25.44
CA ARG A 313 47.05 8.30 26.23
C ARG A 313 48.49 8.59 25.79
N GLY A 314 48.77 9.84 25.41
CA GLY A 314 50.08 10.28 24.93
C GLY A 314 50.32 10.10 23.43
N SER A 315 49.28 9.80 22.64
CA SER A 315 49.37 9.82 21.18
C SER A 315 49.69 11.21 20.65
N HIS A 316 50.29 11.28 19.46
CA HIS A 316 50.54 12.56 18.79
C HIS A 316 49.21 13.29 18.55
N PHE A 317 48.18 12.56 18.09
CA PHE A 317 46.84 13.09 17.91
C PHE A 317 46.27 13.79 19.17
N LEU A 318 46.29 13.12 20.33
CA LEU A 318 45.76 13.70 21.56
C LEU A 318 46.62 14.85 22.08
N ASN A 319 47.95 14.76 21.96
CA ASN A 319 48.85 15.83 22.40
C ASN A 319 48.65 17.11 21.58
N THR A 320 48.49 16.99 20.25
CA THR A 320 48.16 18.13 19.39
C THR A 320 46.81 18.72 19.77
N MET A 321 45.80 17.88 20.02
CA MET A 321 44.47 18.29 20.45
C MET A 321 44.49 19.06 21.78
N GLU A 322 45.26 18.59 22.77
CA GLU A 322 45.43 19.26 24.07
C GLU A 322 46.12 20.63 23.93
N THR A 323 47.04 20.77 22.97
CA THR A 323 47.77 22.03 22.72
C THR A 323 46.88 23.12 22.11
N ALA A 324 45.78 22.76 21.45
CA ALA A 324 44.91 23.66 20.70
C ALA A 324 44.12 24.68 21.56
N GLY A 325 43.98 24.42 22.86
CA GLY A 325 43.16 25.24 23.77
C GLY A 325 41.65 25.05 23.61
N VAL A 326 40.88 25.61 24.55
CA VAL A 326 39.42 25.45 24.62
C VAL A 326 38.75 26.22 23.47
N GLY A 327 38.04 25.51 22.60
CA GLY A 327 37.26 26.10 21.51
C GLY A 327 37.88 26.01 20.11
N ALA A 328 39.00 25.29 19.95
CA ALA A 328 39.49 24.92 18.62
C ALA A 328 38.54 23.92 17.93
N THR A 329 38.52 23.95 16.61
CA THR A 329 37.77 22.98 15.79
C THR A 329 38.72 22.01 15.14
N LEU A 330 38.41 20.72 15.21
CA LEU A 330 39.18 19.68 14.53
C LEU A 330 38.65 19.53 13.11
N THR A 331 39.46 19.84 12.11
CA THR A 331 39.15 19.71 10.69
C THR A 331 39.85 18.46 10.12
N PHE A 332 39.06 17.44 9.78
CA PHE A 332 39.53 16.19 9.22
C PHE A 332 39.44 16.21 7.69
N TRP A 333 40.58 16.01 7.02
CA TRP A 333 40.68 15.77 5.58
C TRP A 333 40.60 14.26 5.33
N VAL A 334 39.44 13.78 4.86
CA VAL A 334 39.10 12.35 4.83
C VAL A 334 39.21 11.81 3.41
N TYR A 335 40.10 10.85 3.19
CA TYR A 335 40.18 10.10 1.93
C TYR A 335 39.21 8.90 1.94
N PRO A 336 38.84 8.34 0.77
CA PRO A 336 37.81 7.31 0.67
C PRO A 336 38.08 6.03 1.45
N ASP A 337 39.35 5.74 1.74
CA ASP A 337 39.82 4.56 2.46
C ASP A 337 39.70 4.66 3.99
N SER A 338 39.46 5.85 4.53
CA SER A 338 39.63 6.15 5.96
C SER A 338 38.36 6.68 6.64
N PHE A 339 37.18 6.45 6.06
CA PHE A 339 35.89 6.89 6.62
C PHE A 339 35.56 6.23 7.98
N GLU A 340 35.91 4.95 8.17
CA GLU A 340 35.67 4.26 9.44
C GLU A 340 36.50 4.85 10.58
N LEU A 341 37.78 5.16 10.29
CA LEU A 341 38.67 5.84 11.23
C LEU A 341 38.17 7.24 11.55
N HIS A 342 37.72 8.00 10.54
CA HIS A 342 37.12 9.32 10.76
C HIS A 342 35.96 9.23 11.75
N ARG A 343 35.06 8.26 11.57
CA ARG A 343 33.90 8.09 12.46
C ARG A 343 34.31 7.79 13.90
N ALA A 344 35.29 6.92 14.10
CA ALA A 344 35.80 6.60 15.44
C ALA A 344 36.44 7.83 16.13
N LEU A 345 37.22 8.62 15.38
CA LEU A 345 37.83 9.85 15.90
C LEU A 345 36.80 10.96 16.14
N GLN A 346 35.81 11.10 15.26
CA GLN A 346 34.70 12.03 15.42
C GLN A 346 33.88 11.71 16.67
N ASP A 347 33.48 10.45 16.85
CA ASP A 347 32.71 10.01 18.03
C ASP A 347 33.49 10.29 19.33
N TYR A 348 34.80 10.04 19.33
CA TYR A 348 35.67 10.35 20.46
C TYR A 348 35.76 11.86 20.73
N ALA A 349 36.06 12.66 19.71
CA ALA A 349 36.20 14.11 19.83
C ALA A 349 34.90 14.78 20.28
N GLN A 350 33.75 14.36 19.74
CA GLN A 350 32.43 14.85 20.15
C GLN A 350 32.09 14.46 21.60
N THR A 351 32.45 13.25 22.03
CA THR A 351 32.29 12.81 23.43
C THR A 351 33.12 13.68 24.38
N GLN A 352 34.29 14.16 23.94
CA GLN A 352 35.15 15.08 24.68
C GLN A 352 34.71 16.56 24.56
N GLY A 353 33.61 16.86 23.84
CA GLY A 353 33.06 18.20 23.71
C GLY A 353 33.75 19.08 22.66
N TRP A 354 34.55 18.52 21.75
CA TRP A 354 35.20 19.26 20.68
C TRP A 354 34.29 19.42 19.48
N ARG A 355 34.44 20.55 18.78
CA ARG A 355 33.78 20.78 17.49
C ARG A 355 34.55 20.05 16.39
N VAL A 356 33.85 19.31 15.54
CA VAL A 356 34.45 18.51 14.48
C VAL A 356 33.94 18.96 13.12
N ALA A 357 34.85 19.16 12.17
CA ALA A 357 34.57 19.44 10.77
C ALA A 357 35.18 18.33 9.91
N ALA A 358 34.47 17.91 8.87
CA ALA A 358 34.95 16.90 7.93
C ALA A 358 34.98 17.46 6.51
N ARG A 359 36.08 17.22 5.80
CA ARG A 359 36.30 17.60 4.40
C ARG A 359 36.71 16.36 3.60
N PRO A 360 35.75 15.70 2.93
CA PRO A 360 36.07 14.56 2.10
C PRO A 360 36.86 15.01 0.87
N LEU A 361 37.98 14.34 0.60
CA LEU A 361 38.82 14.55 -0.57
C LEU A 361 38.80 13.30 -1.45
N PRO A 362 38.84 13.45 -2.79
CA PRO A 362 39.06 12.32 -3.69
C PRO A 362 40.44 11.69 -3.47
N ASP A 363 40.57 10.43 -3.87
CA ASP A 363 41.84 9.71 -3.76
C ASP A 363 42.95 10.39 -4.58
N GLY A 364 44.17 10.42 -4.02
CA GLY A 364 45.34 11.03 -4.65
C GLY A 364 45.36 12.56 -4.74
N VAL A 365 44.31 13.26 -4.32
CA VAL A 365 44.26 14.74 -4.37
C VAL A 365 44.98 15.34 -3.16
N PRO A 366 46.00 16.20 -3.32
CA PRO A 366 46.67 16.86 -2.20
C PRO A 366 45.75 17.87 -1.51
N ILE A 367 46.04 18.19 -0.24
CA ILE A 367 45.31 19.23 0.48
C ILE A 367 45.68 20.57 -0.15
N ALA A 368 44.72 21.25 -0.75
CA ALA A 368 44.94 22.52 -1.42
C ALA A 368 43.96 23.58 -0.94
N GLY A 369 44.36 24.84 -1.07
CA GLY A 369 43.52 25.98 -0.74
C GLY A 369 43.90 27.21 -1.54
N SER A 370 43.00 28.19 -1.51
CA SER A 370 43.25 29.53 -2.03
C SER A 370 42.86 30.55 -0.94
N PRO A 371 43.45 31.76 -0.93
CA PRO A 371 43.06 32.83 0.00
C PRO A 371 41.60 33.29 -0.18
N ARG A 372 41.00 33.02 -1.34
CA ARG A 372 39.56 33.18 -1.63
C ARG A 372 38.73 31.90 -1.40
N GLY A 373 39.30 30.89 -0.76
CA GLY A 373 38.70 29.57 -0.56
C GLY A 373 37.60 29.51 0.51
N SER A 374 36.91 28.37 0.55
CA SER A 374 35.83 28.11 1.51
C SER A 374 36.36 27.81 2.92
N LYS A 375 35.69 28.32 3.95
CA LYS A 375 35.94 27.97 5.37
C LYS A 375 35.31 26.61 5.73
N SER A 376 35.86 25.94 6.73
CA SER A 376 35.37 24.63 7.17
C SER A 376 34.00 24.77 7.85
N LEU A 377 33.14 23.77 7.65
CA LEU A 377 31.85 23.67 8.33
C LEU A 377 31.99 22.65 9.46
N SER A 378 31.74 23.06 10.71
CA SER A 378 31.78 22.17 11.88
C SER A 378 30.39 21.73 12.30
N GLN A 379 30.30 20.53 12.86
CA GLN A 379 29.09 19.87 13.33
C GLN A 379 29.18 19.48 14.80
#